data_AF-A0A417CJ79-F1
#
_entry.id   AF-A0A417CJ79-F1
#
_cell.length_a   1.000
_cell.length_b   1.000
_cell.length_c   1.000
_cell.angle_alpha   90.00
_cell.angle_beta   90.00
_cell.angle_gamma   90.00
#
_symmetry.space_group_name_H-M   'P 1'
#
loop_
_entity.id
_entity.type
_entity.pdbx_description
1 polymer ?
#
loop_
_entity_poly.entity_id
_entity_poly.type
_entity_poly.pdbx_seq_one_letter_code
_entity_poly.pdbx_strand_id
1 'polypeptide(L)'
;MPTATPTNTPVPTATPTNTPAPTGYKVGTTVKHPATNGYYKITATDTVEYIKPIKKKISTVTIPDSVNLKGANYKVTSIASKAFKSNKYLKKAIIGNNVIQIKSYAFYKCTKLSYVQIGGSVKAIGKQSFYGCKKLNEMRIYTSRLKAKYVGSNAFKGTPSRMKVYVPRKKAKSYKTVFVKRGISKKIVIKKM
;
A
#
# COMPACT_ATOMS: atom_id res chain seq x y z
N MET A 1 52.40 17.02 26.29
CA MET A 1 51.33 15.99 26.40
C MET A 1 50.09 16.65 26.99
N PRO A 2 49.01 16.86 26.22
CA PRO A 2 47.74 17.25 26.81
C PRO A 2 46.94 16.01 27.20
N THR A 3 46.59 15.96 28.49
CA THR A 3 45.80 14.92 29.16
C THR A 3 44.35 14.97 28.66
N ALA A 4 43.88 13.90 28.04
CA ALA A 4 42.49 13.78 27.58
C ALA A 4 41.56 13.57 28.78
N THR A 5 40.59 14.47 28.95
CA THR A 5 39.46 14.31 29.88
C THR A 5 38.41 13.43 29.20
N PRO A 6 37.90 12.36 29.83
CA PRO A 6 36.81 11.57 29.25
C PRO A 6 35.47 12.30 29.44
N THR A 7 34.93 12.80 28.33
CA THR A 7 33.56 13.33 28.25
C THR A 7 32.56 12.17 28.29
N ASN A 8 32.00 11.88 29.47
CA ASN A 8 30.84 11.02 29.62
C ASN A 8 29.62 11.68 28.96
N THR A 9 29.33 11.28 27.73
CA THR A 9 28.07 11.63 27.06
C THR A 9 26.97 10.72 27.62
N PRO A 10 25.84 11.25 28.12
CA PRO A 10 24.74 10.40 28.58
C PRO A 10 24.19 9.55 27.44
N VAL A 11 24.23 8.23 27.62
CA VAL A 11 23.49 7.27 26.81
C VAL A 11 22.00 7.59 26.94
N PRO A 12 21.23 7.73 25.85
CA PRO A 12 19.79 7.81 25.96
C PRO A 12 19.26 6.45 26.41
N THR A 13 19.09 6.31 27.72
CA THR A 13 18.35 5.22 28.35
C THR A 13 16.92 5.29 27.83
N ALA A 14 16.57 4.36 26.95
CA ALA A 14 15.19 4.15 26.56
C ALA A 14 14.42 3.66 27.79
N THR A 15 13.80 4.59 28.50
CA THR A 15 12.79 4.27 29.51
C THR A 15 11.66 3.52 28.79
N PRO A 16 11.27 2.30 29.22
CA PRO A 16 10.02 1.72 28.79
C PRO A 16 8.90 2.56 29.40
N THR A 17 8.35 3.47 28.61
CA THR A 17 7.18 4.25 29.01
C THR A 17 6.00 3.29 29.12
N ASN A 18 5.69 2.89 30.36
CA ASN A 18 4.40 2.34 30.77
C ASN A 18 3.32 3.41 30.56
N THR A 19 2.83 3.52 29.33
CA THR A 19 1.55 4.19 29.03
C THR A 19 0.48 3.10 28.92
N PRO A 20 -0.65 3.21 29.63
CA PRO A 20 -1.65 2.16 29.64
C PRO A 20 -2.19 1.93 28.23
N ALA A 21 -2.00 0.72 27.69
CA ALA A 21 -2.77 0.23 26.56
C ALA A 21 -4.07 -0.38 27.10
N PRO A 22 -5.23 0.03 26.56
CA PRO A 22 -6.29 -0.96 26.43
C PRO A 22 -6.97 -0.81 25.09
N THR A 23 -6.32 -1.27 24.02
CA THR A 23 -7.03 -1.53 22.77
C THR A 23 -6.80 -2.97 22.34
N GLY A 24 -7.22 -3.89 23.20
CA GLY A 24 -7.77 -5.23 22.91
C GLY A 24 -6.97 -6.29 22.15
N TYR A 25 -5.97 -5.95 21.35
CA TYR A 25 -5.27 -6.88 20.49
C TYR A 25 -3.74 -6.73 20.58
N LYS A 26 -3.05 -7.85 20.73
CA LYS A 26 -1.58 -7.89 20.71
C LYS A 26 -1.09 -7.63 19.28
N VAL A 27 0.08 -7.01 19.14
CA VAL A 27 0.75 -6.90 17.84
C VAL A 27 0.92 -8.30 17.25
N GLY A 28 0.59 -8.45 15.98
CA GLY A 28 0.58 -9.73 15.28
C GLY A 28 -0.80 -10.40 15.20
N THR A 29 -1.76 -10.03 16.06
CA THR A 29 -3.11 -10.60 15.99
C THR A 29 -3.78 -10.28 14.66
N THR A 30 -4.44 -11.28 14.07
CA THR A 30 -5.27 -11.10 12.87
C THR A 30 -6.75 -11.07 13.25
N VAL A 31 -7.44 -10.02 12.82
CA VAL A 31 -8.84 -9.74 13.16
C VAL A 31 -9.68 -9.76 11.88
N LYS A 32 -10.79 -10.49 11.91
CA LYS A 32 -11.80 -10.46 10.85
C LYS A 32 -12.68 -9.22 11.06
N HIS A 33 -12.83 -8.39 10.03
CA HIS A 33 -13.68 -7.20 10.06
C HIS A 33 -14.70 -7.26 8.92
N PRO A 34 -15.92 -7.78 9.19
CA PRO A 34 -16.96 -7.98 8.18
C PRO A 34 -17.37 -6.71 7.44
N ALA A 35 -17.46 -5.58 8.13
CA ALA A 35 -17.95 -4.32 7.56
C ALA A 35 -17.09 -3.82 6.38
N THR A 36 -15.78 -4.08 6.39
CA THR A 36 -14.87 -3.75 5.27
C THR A 36 -14.47 -4.97 4.46
N ASN A 37 -15.12 -6.11 4.67
CA ASN A 37 -14.82 -7.38 3.99
C ASN A 37 -13.31 -7.76 4.07
N GLY A 38 -12.64 -7.54 5.20
CA GLY A 38 -11.19 -7.69 5.31
C GLY A 38 -10.72 -8.45 6.54
N TYR A 39 -9.58 -9.12 6.43
CA TYR A 39 -8.77 -9.53 7.56
C TYR A 39 -7.64 -8.52 7.77
N TYR A 40 -7.44 -8.08 9.00
CA TYR A 40 -6.43 -7.09 9.37
C TYR A 40 -5.46 -7.66 10.39
N LYS A 41 -4.16 -7.45 10.21
CA LYS A 41 -3.15 -7.81 11.21
C LYS A 41 -2.72 -6.56 11.95
N ILE A 42 -2.74 -6.60 13.28
CA ILE A 42 -2.19 -5.54 14.14
C ILE A 42 -0.68 -5.47 13.91
N THR A 43 -0.18 -4.30 13.51
CA THR A 43 1.26 -4.08 13.24
C THR A 43 1.94 -3.20 14.29
N ALA A 44 1.17 -2.34 14.96
CA ALA A 44 1.60 -1.55 16.11
C ALA A 44 0.38 -1.22 16.98
N THR A 45 0.57 -0.35 17.98
CA THR A 45 -0.50 0.12 18.88
C THR A 45 -1.68 0.76 18.14
N ASP A 46 -1.43 1.49 17.04
CA ASP A 46 -2.45 2.23 16.29
C ASP A 46 -2.49 1.90 14.78
N THR A 47 -1.78 0.85 14.33
CA THR A 47 -1.71 0.51 12.90
C THR A 47 -2.03 -0.94 12.60
N VAL A 48 -2.58 -1.14 11.40
CA VAL A 48 -2.87 -2.46 10.84
C VAL A 48 -2.43 -2.61 9.39
N GLU A 49 -2.22 -3.87 9.01
CA GLU A 49 -2.06 -4.32 7.62
C GLU A 49 -3.32 -5.03 7.14
N TYR A 50 -3.85 -4.66 5.97
CA TYR A 50 -4.89 -5.43 5.30
C TYR A 50 -4.30 -6.71 4.70
N ILE A 51 -4.72 -7.88 5.20
CA ILE A 51 -4.16 -9.17 4.83
C ILE A 51 -4.79 -9.76 3.58
N LYS A 52 -6.12 -9.90 3.55
CA LYS A 52 -6.88 -10.53 2.47
C LYS A 52 -8.38 -10.23 2.62
N PRO A 53 -9.19 -10.32 1.55
CA PRO A 53 -10.63 -10.20 1.67
C PRO A 53 -11.27 -11.41 2.36
N ILE A 54 -12.40 -11.19 3.02
CA ILE A 54 -13.21 -12.26 3.61
C ILE A 54 -13.90 -13.05 2.48
N LYS A 55 -14.65 -12.36 1.62
CA LYS A 55 -15.26 -12.93 0.42
C LYS A 55 -14.23 -12.98 -0.72
N LYS A 56 -14.03 -14.16 -1.32
CA LYS A 56 -13.10 -14.31 -2.47
C LYS A 56 -13.69 -13.75 -3.78
N LYS A 57 -15.01 -13.92 -3.99
CA LYS A 57 -15.75 -13.40 -5.15
C LYS A 57 -16.20 -11.95 -4.91
N ILE A 58 -15.26 -11.02 -4.94
CA ILE A 58 -15.54 -9.59 -4.75
C ILE A 58 -15.38 -8.84 -6.06
N SER A 59 -16.32 -7.96 -6.38
CA SER A 59 -16.23 -7.09 -7.56
C SER A 59 -15.48 -5.80 -7.25
N THR A 60 -15.67 -5.25 -6.06
CA THR A 60 -15.04 -4.02 -5.58
C THR A 60 -14.43 -4.25 -4.21
N VAL A 61 -13.26 -3.68 -3.98
CA VAL A 61 -12.69 -3.56 -2.64
C VAL A 61 -12.36 -2.12 -2.31
N THR A 62 -12.70 -1.70 -1.09
CA THR A 62 -12.27 -0.45 -0.48
C THR A 62 -11.42 -0.81 0.72
N ILE A 63 -10.13 -0.48 0.65
CA ILE A 63 -9.20 -0.52 1.78
C ILE A 63 -9.29 0.85 2.44
N PRO A 64 -9.91 0.98 3.61
CA PRO A 64 -10.19 2.29 4.20
C PRO A 64 -8.91 2.92 4.77
N ASP A 65 -9.01 4.20 5.13
CA ASP A 65 -7.94 4.94 5.80
C ASP A 65 -7.67 4.37 7.20
N SER A 66 -8.74 3.96 7.89
CA SER A 66 -8.69 3.34 9.21
C SER A 66 -9.83 2.33 9.40
N VAL A 67 -9.72 1.48 10.41
CA VAL A 67 -10.78 0.54 10.85
C VAL A 67 -10.95 0.61 12.36
N ASN A 68 -12.19 0.56 12.83
CA ASN A 68 -12.47 0.42 14.26
C ASN A 68 -12.46 -1.07 14.63
N LEU A 69 -11.61 -1.47 15.56
CA LEU A 69 -11.52 -2.83 16.08
C LEU A 69 -11.71 -2.79 17.61
N LYS A 70 -12.82 -3.33 18.11
CA LYS A 70 -13.18 -3.33 19.54
C LYS A 70 -13.14 -1.94 20.19
N GLY A 71 -13.69 -0.93 19.53
CA GLY A 71 -13.76 0.45 20.05
C GLY A 71 -12.52 1.30 19.77
N ALA A 72 -11.44 0.70 19.26
CA ALA A 72 -10.20 1.42 18.96
C ALA A 72 -10.00 1.65 17.46
N ASN A 73 -9.51 2.82 17.09
CA ASN A 73 -9.28 3.19 15.69
C ASN A 73 -7.85 2.85 15.24
N TYR A 74 -7.72 2.00 14.23
CA TYR A 74 -6.43 1.61 13.66
C TYR A 74 -6.25 2.15 12.25
N LYS A 75 -5.12 2.81 11.99
CA LYS A 75 -4.76 3.26 10.64
C LYS A 75 -4.36 2.07 9.77
N VAL A 76 -4.94 1.96 8.58
CA VAL A 76 -4.52 0.93 7.61
C VAL A 76 -3.30 1.43 6.86
N THR A 77 -2.13 0.92 7.20
CA THR A 77 -0.84 1.44 6.68
C THR A 77 -0.28 0.60 5.54
N SER A 78 -0.74 -0.64 5.36
CA SER A 78 -0.24 -1.50 4.29
C SER A 78 -1.27 -2.50 3.78
N ILE A 79 -1.03 -2.97 2.55
CA ILE A 79 -1.71 -4.12 1.95
C ILE A 79 -0.70 -5.25 1.83
N ALA A 80 -1.04 -6.40 2.41
CA ALA A 80 -0.16 -7.54 2.49
C ALA A 80 0.22 -8.14 1.15
N SER A 81 1.34 -8.86 1.18
CA SER A 81 1.80 -9.63 0.05
C SER A 81 0.72 -10.64 -0.35
N LYS A 82 0.45 -10.73 -1.65
CA LYS A 82 -0.54 -11.66 -2.22
C LYS A 82 -2.00 -11.46 -1.75
N ALA A 83 -2.35 -10.33 -1.10
CA ALA A 83 -3.69 -10.09 -0.53
C ALA A 83 -4.87 -10.40 -1.48
N PHE A 84 -4.72 -10.07 -2.76
CA PHE A 84 -5.68 -10.34 -3.83
C PHE A 84 -5.09 -11.18 -4.96
N LYS A 85 -4.02 -11.95 -4.71
CA LYS A 85 -3.36 -12.75 -5.75
C LYS A 85 -4.37 -13.63 -6.50
N SER A 86 -4.36 -13.52 -7.82
CA SER A 86 -5.22 -14.25 -8.76
C SER A 86 -6.71 -14.06 -8.53
N ASN A 87 -7.16 -12.93 -7.96
CA ASN A 87 -8.58 -12.67 -7.81
C ASN A 87 -9.21 -12.43 -9.20
N LYS A 88 -9.96 -13.44 -9.68
CA LYS A 88 -10.61 -13.43 -11.00
C LYS A 88 -11.93 -12.64 -11.04
N TYR A 89 -12.35 -12.03 -9.92
CA TYR A 89 -13.63 -11.34 -9.79
C TYR A 89 -13.45 -9.83 -9.56
N LEU A 90 -12.34 -9.43 -8.94
CA LEU A 90 -12.06 -8.05 -8.59
C LEU A 90 -11.97 -7.19 -9.85
N LYS A 91 -12.82 -6.16 -9.92
CA LYS A 91 -12.90 -5.16 -10.99
C LYS A 91 -12.39 -3.80 -10.54
N LYS A 92 -12.61 -3.43 -9.27
CA LYS A 92 -12.27 -2.10 -8.73
C LYS A 92 -11.56 -2.22 -7.39
N ALA A 93 -10.45 -1.50 -7.22
CA ALA A 93 -9.78 -1.35 -5.94
C ALA A 93 -9.63 0.13 -5.57
N ILE A 94 -10.11 0.50 -4.39
CA ILE A 94 -9.94 1.83 -3.78
C ILE A 94 -9.03 1.66 -2.58
N ILE A 95 -7.87 2.32 -2.60
CA ILE A 95 -6.87 2.23 -1.54
C ILE A 95 -6.82 3.57 -0.81
N GLY A 96 -7.05 3.52 0.50
CA GLY A 96 -7.13 4.68 1.39
C GLY A 96 -5.85 5.52 1.48
N ASN A 97 -6.01 6.73 2.02
CA ASN A 97 -4.98 7.75 2.12
C ASN A 97 -3.90 7.43 3.14
N ASN A 98 -4.18 6.63 4.16
CA ASN A 98 -3.19 6.22 5.17
C ASN A 98 -2.29 5.07 4.73
N VAL A 99 -2.62 4.39 3.62
CA VAL A 99 -1.81 3.29 3.13
C VAL A 99 -0.46 3.84 2.66
N ILE A 100 0.62 3.32 3.25
CA ILE A 100 2.00 3.68 2.96
C ILE A 100 2.61 2.69 1.96
N GLN A 101 2.24 1.42 2.04
CA GLN A 101 2.87 0.36 1.24
C GLN A 101 1.85 -0.63 0.66
N ILE A 102 1.97 -0.87 -0.63
CA ILE A 102 1.34 -2.01 -1.32
C ILE A 102 2.41 -3.07 -1.49
N LYS A 103 2.35 -4.18 -0.74
CA LYS A 103 3.42 -5.19 -0.75
C LYS A 103 3.43 -6.04 -2.03
N SER A 104 4.48 -6.86 -2.17
CA SER A 104 4.75 -7.64 -3.37
C SER A 104 3.59 -8.57 -3.71
N TYR A 105 3.27 -8.68 -5.00
CA TYR A 105 2.20 -9.54 -5.52
C TYR A 105 0.78 -9.22 -5.00
N ALA A 106 0.54 -8.08 -4.34
CA ALA A 106 -0.75 -7.77 -3.70
C ALA A 106 -1.97 -7.97 -4.64
N PHE A 107 -1.88 -7.54 -5.90
CA PHE A 107 -2.92 -7.70 -6.94
C PHE A 107 -2.42 -8.56 -8.12
N TYR A 108 -1.42 -9.42 -7.90
CA TYR A 108 -0.84 -10.25 -8.96
C TYR A 108 -1.90 -11.07 -9.69
N LYS A 109 -1.97 -10.99 -11.02
CA LYS A 109 -2.95 -11.68 -11.88
C LYS A 109 -4.43 -11.42 -11.50
N CYS A 110 -4.77 -10.23 -11.00
CA CYS A 110 -6.17 -9.79 -10.94
C CYS A 110 -6.69 -9.45 -12.36
N THR A 111 -7.03 -10.46 -13.15
CA THR A 111 -7.26 -10.30 -14.60
C THR A 111 -8.52 -9.52 -14.96
N LYS A 112 -9.47 -9.35 -14.04
CA LYS A 112 -10.66 -8.51 -14.22
C LYS A 112 -10.53 -7.10 -13.66
N LEU A 113 -9.44 -6.79 -12.96
CA LEU A 113 -9.23 -5.49 -12.32
C LEU A 113 -9.07 -4.44 -13.41
N SER A 114 -10.01 -3.49 -13.47
CA SER A 114 -10.08 -2.45 -14.49
C SER A 114 -9.79 -1.05 -13.96
N TYR A 115 -10.00 -0.83 -12.65
CA TYR A 115 -9.77 0.45 -11.99
C TYR A 115 -9.01 0.28 -10.67
N VAL A 116 -7.99 1.10 -10.47
CA VAL A 116 -7.29 1.22 -9.18
C VAL A 116 -7.17 2.69 -8.80
N GLN A 117 -7.52 2.99 -7.55
CA GLN A 117 -7.21 4.26 -6.89
C GLN A 117 -6.18 4.03 -5.78
N ILE A 118 -5.14 4.85 -5.76
CA ILE A 118 -4.05 4.84 -4.79
C ILE A 118 -4.07 6.16 -4.01
N GLY A 119 -4.32 6.08 -2.71
CA GLY A 119 -4.41 7.24 -1.82
C GLY A 119 -3.13 8.07 -1.65
N GLY A 120 -3.23 9.16 -0.90
CA GLY A 120 -2.22 10.22 -0.81
C GLY A 120 -0.88 9.85 -0.14
N SER A 121 -0.82 8.81 0.69
CA SER A 121 0.40 8.49 1.46
C SER A 121 1.26 7.35 0.92
N VAL A 122 0.87 6.68 -0.16
CA VAL A 122 1.62 5.53 -0.66
C VAL A 122 3.03 5.96 -1.08
N LYS A 123 4.04 5.32 -0.48
CA LYS A 123 5.47 5.54 -0.76
C LYS A 123 6.08 4.41 -1.59
N ALA A 124 5.50 3.21 -1.50
CA ALA A 124 6.07 1.99 -2.06
C ALA A 124 5.01 1.07 -2.69
N ILE A 125 5.38 0.48 -3.83
CA ILE A 125 4.61 -0.55 -4.54
C ILE A 125 5.56 -1.74 -4.77
N GLY A 126 5.20 -2.91 -4.28
CA GLY A 126 6.06 -4.08 -4.28
C GLY A 126 6.32 -4.69 -5.64
N LYS A 127 7.18 -5.72 -5.65
CA LYS A 127 7.50 -6.52 -6.84
C LYS A 127 6.22 -7.13 -7.39
N GLN A 128 6.00 -6.98 -8.70
CA GLN A 128 4.88 -7.59 -9.42
C GLN A 128 3.49 -7.34 -8.82
N SER A 129 3.28 -6.26 -8.05
CA SER A 129 2.02 -6.04 -7.33
C SER A 129 0.79 -5.96 -8.24
N PHE A 130 0.91 -5.44 -9.46
CA PHE A 130 -0.15 -5.39 -10.49
C PHE A 130 0.20 -6.20 -11.75
N TYR A 131 1.15 -7.13 -11.64
CA TYR A 131 1.57 -7.94 -12.78
C TYR A 131 0.39 -8.73 -13.35
N GLY A 132 0.19 -8.68 -14.67
CA GLY A 132 -0.85 -9.42 -15.36
C GLY A 132 -2.28 -8.95 -15.04
N CYS A 133 -2.47 -7.72 -14.54
CA CYS A 133 -3.78 -7.08 -14.46
C CYS A 133 -4.23 -6.63 -15.86
N LYS A 134 -4.60 -7.61 -16.70
CA LYS A 134 -4.82 -7.44 -18.15
C LYS A 134 -5.93 -6.46 -18.53
N LYS A 135 -6.86 -6.15 -17.63
CA LYS A 135 -7.98 -5.22 -17.88
C LYS A 135 -7.81 -3.86 -17.23
N LEU A 136 -6.67 -3.58 -16.58
CA LEU A 136 -6.44 -2.36 -15.81
C LEU A 136 -6.29 -1.17 -16.75
N ASN A 137 -7.42 -0.52 -17.06
CA ASN A 137 -7.50 0.53 -18.06
C ASN A 137 -7.34 1.93 -17.44
N GLU A 138 -7.64 2.07 -16.15
CA GLU A 138 -7.51 3.32 -15.42
C GLU A 138 -6.83 3.12 -14.06
N MET A 139 -5.87 4.00 -13.76
CA MET A 139 -5.27 4.11 -12.45
C MET A 139 -5.20 5.57 -12.01
N ARG A 140 -5.71 5.88 -10.82
CA ARG A 140 -5.60 7.21 -10.20
C ARG A 140 -4.64 7.15 -9.02
N ILE A 141 -3.62 7.97 -9.02
CA ILE A 141 -2.56 7.96 -8.00
C ILE A 141 -2.49 9.35 -7.37
N TYR A 142 -3.00 9.49 -6.15
CA TYR A 142 -3.05 10.77 -5.45
C TYR A 142 -1.75 11.11 -4.73
N THR A 143 -0.93 10.11 -4.39
CA THR A 143 0.35 10.32 -3.73
C THR A 143 1.37 11.06 -4.58
N SER A 144 1.99 12.10 -4.00
CA SER A 144 3.21 12.73 -4.51
C SER A 144 4.49 12.12 -3.91
N ARG A 145 4.35 11.08 -3.07
CA ARG A 145 5.40 10.50 -2.22
C ARG A 145 6.00 9.20 -2.77
N LEU A 146 5.55 8.73 -3.92
CA LEU A 146 6.06 7.51 -4.55
C LEU A 146 7.51 7.71 -5.00
N LYS A 147 8.43 6.86 -4.52
CA LYS A 147 9.85 6.93 -4.89
C LYS A 147 10.20 5.81 -5.87
N ALA A 148 10.93 6.15 -6.94
CA ALA A 148 11.31 5.21 -8.00
C ALA A 148 11.98 3.92 -7.50
N LYS A 149 12.85 4.05 -6.48
CA LYS A 149 13.54 2.91 -5.84
C LYS A 149 12.61 1.97 -5.07
N TYR A 150 11.43 2.43 -4.67
CA TYR A 150 10.44 1.66 -3.92
C TYR A 150 9.25 1.20 -4.77
N VAL A 151 9.35 1.33 -6.09
CA VAL A 151 8.47 0.63 -7.02
C VAL A 151 9.20 -0.62 -7.50
N GLY A 152 8.70 -1.80 -7.16
CA GLY A 152 9.35 -3.07 -7.40
C GLY A 152 9.43 -3.44 -8.88
N SER A 153 10.33 -4.37 -9.20
CA SER A 153 10.48 -4.89 -10.56
C SER A 153 9.17 -5.49 -11.09
N ASN A 154 8.88 -5.23 -12.37
CA ASN A 154 7.69 -5.73 -13.07
C ASN A 154 6.36 -5.42 -12.35
N ALA A 155 6.30 -4.37 -11.51
CA ALA A 155 5.11 -4.02 -10.74
C ALA A 155 3.86 -3.92 -11.61
N PHE A 156 3.99 -3.48 -12.86
CA PHE A 156 2.89 -3.28 -13.79
C PHE A 156 3.05 -4.06 -15.11
N LYS A 157 3.96 -5.04 -15.18
CA LYS A 157 4.16 -5.81 -16.41
C LYS A 157 2.88 -6.57 -16.77
N GLY A 158 2.44 -6.48 -18.03
CA GLY A 158 1.22 -7.13 -18.52
C GLY A 158 -0.08 -6.37 -18.24
N THR A 159 -0.02 -5.08 -17.88
CA THR A 159 -1.17 -4.16 -17.95
C THR A 159 -1.41 -3.67 -19.39
N PRO A 160 -2.61 -3.17 -19.72
CA PRO A 160 -2.91 -2.56 -21.02
C PRO A 160 -1.89 -1.51 -21.48
N SER A 161 -1.55 -1.54 -22.76
CA SER A 161 -0.51 -0.68 -23.34
C SER A 161 -0.86 0.81 -23.34
N ARG A 162 -2.16 1.15 -23.47
CA ARG A 162 -2.69 2.52 -23.49
C ARG A 162 -3.46 2.89 -22.23
N MET A 163 -3.18 2.22 -21.09
CA MET A 163 -3.81 2.53 -19.80
C MET A 163 -3.69 4.04 -19.49
N LYS A 164 -4.79 4.63 -18.98
CA LYS A 164 -4.83 6.00 -18.50
C LYS A 164 -4.35 6.03 -17.04
N VAL A 165 -3.32 6.83 -16.75
CA VAL A 165 -2.85 7.04 -15.38
C VAL A 165 -2.92 8.51 -15.01
N TYR A 166 -3.75 8.80 -14.02
CA TYR A 166 -3.91 10.13 -13.44
C TYR A 166 -2.96 10.28 -12.27
N VAL A 167 -2.14 11.32 -12.29
CA VAL A 167 -1.07 11.57 -11.31
C VAL A 167 -0.99 13.05 -10.97
N PRO A 168 -0.41 13.43 -9.82
CA PRO A 168 -0.29 14.84 -9.46
C PRO A 168 0.54 15.57 -10.52
N ARG A 169 0.09 16.74 -10.94
CA ARG A 169 0.70 17.55 -12.02
C ARG A 169 2.23 17.62 -11.94
N LYS A 170 2.77 17.90 -10.74
CA LYS A 170 4.22 18.02 -10.49
C LYS A 170 5.00 16.70 -10.62
N LYS A 171 4.33 15.55 -10.61
CA LYS A 171 4.96 14.22 -10.69
C LYS A 171 4.78 13.52 -12.03
N ALA A 172 4.02 14.10 -12.95
CA ALA A 172 3.67 13.47 -14.22
C ALA A 172 4.87 12.93 -15.03
N LYS A 173 5.92 13.75 -15.20
CA LYS A 173 7.13 13.35 -15.93
C LYS A 173 7.88 12.23 -15.19
N SER A 174 8.17 12.43 -13.91
CA SER A 174 8.91 11.44 -13.10
C SER A 174 8.19 10.10 -12.99
N TYR A 175 6.87 10.12 -12.77
CA TYR A 175 6.08 8.91 -12.61
C TYR A 175 5.94 8.15 -13.93
N LYS A 176 5.82 8.84 -15.08
CA LYS A 176 5.85 8.18 -16.39
C LYS A 176 7.12 7.34 -16.55
N THR A 177 8.29 7.91 -16.26
CA THR A 177 9.58 7.21 -16.35
C THR A 177 9.61 6.00 -15.43
N VAL A 178 9.14 6.15 -14.19
CA VAL A 178 9.06 5.04 -13.23
C VAL A 178 8.14 3.94 -13.76
N PHE A 179 6.92 4.26 -14.17
CA PHE A 179 5.95 3.26 -14.60
C PHE A 179 6.40 2.49 -15.85
N VAL A 180 6.99 3.18 -16.82
CA VAL A 180 7.57 2.52 -18.00
C VAL A 180 8.70 1.58 -17.58
N LYS A 181 9.64 2.03 -16.74
CA LYS A 181 10.73 1.18 -16.21
C LYS A 181 10.21 -0.01 -15.40
N ARG A 182 8.99 0.08 -14.83
CA ARG A 182 8.38 -0.96 -13.99
C ARG A 182 7.31 -1.79 -14.71
N GLY A 183 7.28 -1.73 -16.04
CA GLY A 183 6.61 -2.70 -16.90
C GLY A 183 5.38 -2.18 -17.66
N ILE A 184 5.04 -0.89 -17.54
CA ILE A 184 3.99 -0.31 -18.39
C ILE A 184 4.57 0.02 -19.77
N SER A 185 3.77 -0.15 -20.83
CA SER A 185 4.18 0.24 -22.18
C SER A 185 4.51 1.73 -22.28
N LYS A 186 5.45 2.08 -23.16
CA LYS A 186 5.75 3.48 -23.53
C LYS A 186 4.51 4.22 -24.08
N LYS A 187 3.50 3.48 -24.57
CA LYS A 187 2.21 4.00 -25.08
C LYS A 187 1.23 4.45 -23.98
N ILE A 188 1.65 4.42 -22.71
CA ILE A 188 0.84 4.87 -21.56
C ILE A 188 0.35 6.32 -21.73
N VAL A 189 -0.90 6.56 -21.36
CA VAL A 189 -1.50 7.89 -21.37
C VAL A 189 -1.45 8.48 -19.96
N ILE A 190 -0.53 9.41 -19.71
CA ILE A 190 -0.47 10.16 -18.45
C ILE A 190 -1.42 11.34 -18.51
N LYS A 191 -2.29 11.46 -17.51
CA LYS A 191 -3.17 12.61 -17.28
C LYS A 191 -2.75 13.31 -15.99
N LYS A 192 -2.75 14.64 -16.01
CA LYS A 192 -2.40 15.48 -14.85
C LYS A 192 -3.68 15.81 -14.10
N MET A 193 -3.65 15.68 -12.78
CA MET A 193 -4.64 16.23 -11.87
C MET A 193 -3.97 17.17 -10.88
#